data_AF-A0A6B3CYA7-F1
#
_entry.id   AF-A0A6B3CYA7-F1
#
_cell.length_a   1.000
_cell.length_b   1.000
_cell.length_c   1.000
_cell.angle_alpha   90.00
_cell.angle_beta   90.00
_cell.angle_gamma   90.00
#
_symmetry.space_group_name_H-M   'P 1'
#
loop_
_entity.id
_entity.type
_entity.pdbx_description
1 polymer ?
#
loop_
_entity_poly.entity_id
_entity_poly.type
_entity_poly.pdbx_seq_one_letter_code
_entity_poly.pdbx_strand_id
1 'polypeptide(L)'
;MDVTLHLAQDPEADELLGRSPLAALVGMLLDQQVPMEWAFKGPSTIARRMGAEDLDAHDIAAYEPEEFAALLSEKPAVHRYPGSMAGRV
;
A
#
# COMPACT_ATOMS: atom_id res chain seq x y z
N MET A 1 15.87 0.20 4.90
CA MET A 1 16.75 1.21 5.55
C MET A 1 16.09 1.56 6.86
N ASP A 2 16.80 2.05 7.87
CA ASP A 2 16.13 2.50 9.11
C ASP A 2 16.11 4.03 9.09
N VAL A 3 15.06 4.58 8.48
CA VAL A 3 14.88 6.03 8.27
C VAL A 3 13.48 6.40 8.75
N THR A 4 13.40 7.41 9.61
CA THR A 4 12.11 7.95 10.05
C THR A 4 11.49 8.77 8.91
N LEU A 5 10.31 8.34 8.44
CA LEU A 5 9.51 9.05 7.45
C LEU A 5 8.23 9.59 8.10
N HIS A 6 7.63 10.62 7.49
CA HIS A 6 6.39 11.25 7.95
C HIS A 6 5.51 11.62 6.74
N LEU A 7 5.25 10.64 5.86
CA LEU A 7 4.54 10.85 4.60
C LEU A 7 3.05 10.53 4.73
N ALA A 8 2.70 9.48 5.48
CA ALA A 8 1.32 9.02 5.67
C ALA A 8 0.58 9.82 6.77
N GLN A 9 1.32 10.55 7.61
CA GLN A 9 0.79 11.22 8.81
C GLN A 9 0.11 10.21 9.77
N ASP A 10 0.64 8.98 9.79
CA ASP A 10 0.14 7.85 10.55
C ASP A 10 1.35 7.05 11.05
N PRO A 11 1.59 6.94 12.37
CA PRO A 11 2.82 6.37 12.90
C PRO A 11 3.12 4.94 12.44
N GLU A 12 2.10 4.10 12.30
CA GLU A 12 2.26 2.69 11.90
C GLU A 12 2.58 2.58 10.41
N ALA A 13 1.90 3.38 9.58
CA ALA A 13 2.21 3.44 8.15
C ALA A 13 3.59 4.04 7.90
N ASP A 14 3.95 5.11 8.61
CA ASP A 14 5.25 5.78 8.49
C ASP A 14 6.41 4.88 8.95
N GLU A 15 6.22 4.06 9.98
CA GLU A 15 7.19 3.04 10.39
C GLU A 15 7.42 2.00 9.28
N LEU A 16 6.34 1.46 8.69
CA LEU A 16 6.45 0.51 7.57
C LEU A 16 7.19 1.13 6.38
N LEU A 17 6.83 2.35 5.98
CA LEU A 17 7.48 3.06 4.88
C LEU A 17 8.98 3.27 5.15
N GLY A 18 9.35 3.56 6.39
CA GLY A 18 10.74 3.76 6.80
C GLY A 18 11.57 2.49 6.60
N ARG A 19 11.04 1.33 7.02
CA ARG A 19 11.76 0.06 7.00
C ARG A 19 11.67 -0.74 5.69
N SER A 20 10.61 -0.57 4.90
CA SER A 20 10.31 -1.37 3.72
C SER A 20 10.46 -0.60 2.40
N PRO A 21 11.50 -0.88 1.60
CA PRO A 21 11.67 -0.26 0.28
C PRO A 21 10.50 -0.55 -0.67
N LEU A 22 9.89 -1.74 -0.59
CA LEU A 22 8.74 -2.08 -1.42
C LEU A 22 7.52 -1.26 -1.01
N ALA A 23 7.25 -1.12 0.29
CA ALA A 23 6.15 -0.26 0.76
C ALA A 23 6.32 1.18 0.29
N ALA A 24 7.54 1.74 0.33
CA ALA A 24 7.82 3.08 -0.17
C ALA A 24 7.53 3.22 -1.68
N LEU A 25 7.93 2.24 -2.50
CA LEU A 25 7.66 2.23 -3.95
C LEU A 25 6.16 2.09 -4.25
N VAL A 26 5.45 1.23 -3.52
CA VAL A 26 4.00 1.10 -3.66
C VAL A 26 3.30 2.41 -3.27
N GLY A 27 3.75 3.09 -2.21
CA GLY A 27 3.26 4.42 -1.84
C GLY A 27 3.42 5.44 -2.98
N MET A 28 4.61 5.50 -3.61
CA MET A 28 4.87 6.36 -4.77
C MET A 28 4.00 6.01 -5.98
N LEU A 29 3.78 4.72 -6.23
CA LEU A 29 2.92 4.23 -7.29
C LEU A 29 1.46 4.65 -7.08
N LEU A 30 0.99 4.64 -5.83
CA LEU A 30 -0.36 5.00 -5.43
C LEU A 30 -0.59 6.53 -5.37
N ASP A 31 0.47 7.35 -5.39
CA ASP A 31 0.39 8.81 -5.32
C ASP A 31 -0.07 9.44 -6.64
N GLN A 32 -1.28 9.06 -7.07
CA GLN A 32 -1.85 9.42 -8.36
C GLN A 32 -3.25 10.01 -8.17
N GLN A 33 -3.33 11.34 -8.20
CA GLN A 33 -4.59 12.09 -8.13
C GLN A 33 -5.35 11.91 -6.79
N VAL A 34 -4.63 11.62 -5.71
CA VAL A 34 -5.12 11.62 -4.33
C VAL A 34 -4.17 12.43 -3.46
N PRO A 35 -4.55 12.86 -2.24
CA PRO A 35 -3.61 13.42 -1.28
C PRO A 35 -2.49 12.41 -0.97
N MET A 36 -1.27 12.92 -0.84
CA MET A 36 -0.07 12.13 -0.59
C MET A 36 -0.22 11.27 0.67
N GLU A 37 -0.78 11.83 1.75
CA GLU A 37 -0.97 11.14 3.02
C GLU A 37 -1.86 9.90 2.87
N TRP A 38 -2.87 9.97 2.00
CA TRP A 38 -3.72 8.82 1.69
C TRP A 38 -2.95 7.78 0.87
N ALA A 39 -2.25 8.19 -0.19
CA ALA A 39 -1.45 7.28 -1.01
C ALA A 39 -0.41 6.51 -0.19
N PHE A 40 0.34 7.21 0.66
CA PHE A 40 1.38 6.63 1.49
C PHE A 40 0.85 5.81 2.68
N LYS A 41 -0.43 5.94 3.04
CA LYS A 41 -1.13 5.00 3.93
C LYS A 41 -1.58 3.71 3.23
N GLY A 42 -1.57 3.69 1.90
CA GLY A 42 -1.98 2.55 1.09
C GLY A 42 -1.20 1.26 1.39
N PRO A 43 0.15 1.27 1.41
CA PRO A 43 0.96 0.08 1.67
C PRO A 43 0.62 -0.64 2.99
N SER A 44 0.45 0.10 4.10
CA SER A 44 0.08 -0.52 5.38
C SER A 44 -1.34 -1.08 5.38
N THR A 45 -2.24 -0.44 4.64
CA THR A 45 -3.61 -0.95 4.46
C THR A 45 -3.61 -2.26 3.67
N ILE A 46 -2.79 -2.37 2.62
CA ILE A 46 -2.62 -3.61 1.83
C ILE A 46 -2.01 -4.71 2.71
N ALA A 47 -0.89 -4.43 3.38
CA ALA A 47 -0.20 -5.40 4.24
C ALA A 47 -1.15 -5.98 5.30
N ARG A 48 -1.89 -5.11 6.01
CA ARG A 48 -2.87 -5.53 7.02
C ARG A 48 -3.99 -6.40 6.44
N ARG A 49 -4.48 -6.09 5.24
CA ARG A 49 -5.53 -6.90 4.58
C ARG A 49 -5.01 -8.25 4.08
N MET A 50 -3.74 -8.33 3.71
CA MET A 50 -3.05 -9.58 3.39
C MET A 50 -2.64 -10.36 4.66
N GLY A 51 -2.87 -9.82 5.86
CA GLY A 51 -2.49 -10.44 7.13
C GLY A 51 -0.98 -10.45 7.38
N ALA A 52 -0.25 -9.52 6.75
CA ALA A 52 1.21 -9.40 6.83
C ALA A 52 1.64 -8.11 7.55
N GLU A 53 2.83 -8.15 8.14
CA GLU A 53 3.46 -6.97 8.76
C GLU A 53 4.25 -6.13 7.76
N ASP A 54 4.54 -6.65 6.57
CA ASP A 54 5.24 -5.98 5.47
C ASP A 54 4.63 -6.40 4.14
N LEU A 55 4.98 -5.72 3.05
CA LEU A 55 4.69 -6.16 1.69
C LEU A 55 5.81 -7.08 1.22
N ASP A 56 5.43 -8.18 0.60
CA ASP A 56 6.32 -9.06 -0.14
C ASP A 56 5.87 -9.15 -1.60
N ALA A 57 6.80 -8.96 -2.53
CA ALA A 57 6.48 -8.91 -3.95
C ALA A 57 6.05 -10.28 -4.49
N HIS A 58 6.60 -11.38 -3.95
CA HIS A 58 6.19 -12.72 -4.35
C HIS A 58 4.78 -13.01 -3.84
N ASP A 59 4.46 -12.66 -2.60
CA ASP A 59 3.13 -12.87 -2.05
C ASP A 59 2.07 -12.03 -2.78
N ILE A 60 2.35 -10.76 -3.11
CA ILE A 60 1.46 -9.93 -3.95
C ILE A 60 1.27 -10.58 -5.32
N ALA A 61 2.35 -10.98 -5.99
CA ALA A 61 2.28 -11.58 -7.32
C ALA A 61 1.62 -12.97 -7.34
N ALA A 62 1.52 -13.65 -6.21
CA ALA A 62 0.86 -14.94 -6.06
C ALA A 62 -0.67 -14.83 -5.87
N TYR A 63 -1.20 -13.64 -5.59
CA TYR A 63 -2.64 -13.44 -5.48
C TYR A 63 -3.35 -13.58 -6.84
N GLU A 64 -4.59 -14.06 -6.80
CA GLU A 64 -5.50 -13.94 -7.94
C GLU A 64 -5.79 -12.43 -8.20
N PRO A 65 -5.62 -11.92 -9.44
CA PRO A 65 -5.71 -10.49 -9.71
C PRO A 65 -7.05 -9.86 -9.29
N GLU A 66 -8.16 -10.57 -9.51
CA GLU A 66 -9.49 -10.14 -9.14
C GLU A 66 -9.68 -10.10 -7.62
N GLU A 67 -9.09 -11.04 -6.88
CA GLU A 67 -9.11 -11.07 -5.42
C GLU A 67 -8.28 -9.92 -4.85
N PHE A 68 -7.10 -9.64 -5.42
CA PHE A 68 -6.28 -8.51 -5.02
C PHE A 68 -6.95 -7.17 -5.31
N ALA A 69 -7.60 -7.03 -6.47
CA ALA A 69 -8.39 -5.86 -6.80
C ALA A 69 -9.58 -5.66 -5.83
N ALA A 70 -10.26 -6.75 -5.45
CA ALA A 70 -11.31 -6.71 -4.42
C ALA A 70 -10.74 -6.27 -3.06
N LEU A 71 -9.58 -6.82 -2.67
CA LEU A 71 -8.87 -6.47 -1.45
C LEU A 71 -8.53 -4.97 -1.39
N LEU A 72 -8.03 -4.36 -2.47
CA LEU A 72 -7.78 -2.91 -2.50
C LEU A 72 -9.08 -2.08 -2.51
N SER A 73 -10.18 -2.66 -2.98
CA SER A 73 -11.49 -2.00 -3.11
C SER A 73 -12.34 -2.04 -1.84
N GLU A 74 -12.01 -2.90 -0.87
CA GLU A 74 -12.72 -2.93 0.43
C GLU A 74 -12.75 -1.55 1.08
N LYS A 75 -13.88 -1.18 1.68
CA LYS A 75 -14.08 0.17 2.23
C LYS A 75 -13.43 0.32 3.63
N PRO A 76 -12.76 1.45 3.91
CA PRO A 76 -12.40 2.52 2.99
C PRO A 76 -11.36 2.04 1.96
N ALA A 77 -11.59 2.35 0.67
CA ALA A 77 -10.74 1.86 -0.41
C ALA A 77 -9.31 2.40 -0.29
N VAL A 78 -8.33 1.60 -0.73
CA VAL A 78 -6.90 1.98 -0.71
C VAL A 78 -6.64 3.20 -1.60
N HIS A 79 -7.40 3.34 -2.69
CA HIS A 79 -7.27 4.45 -3.63
C HIS A 79 -8.64 4.85 -4.19
N ARG A 80 -8.74 6.02 -4.82
CA ARG A 80 -9.96 6.43 -5.57
C ARG A 80 -10.20 5.62 -6.85
N TYR A 81 -9.19 4.87 -7.29
CA TYR A 81 -9.20 3.97 -8.46
C TYR A 81 -8.64 2.59 -8.09
N PRO A 82 -9.27 1.86 -7.15
CA PRO A 82 -8.63 0.71 -6.51
C PRO A 82 -8.33 -0.43 -7.47
N GLY A 83 -9.25 -0.79 -8.39
CA GLY A 83 -9.00 -1.86 -9.37
C GLY A 83 -7.87 -1.54 -10.36
N SER A 84 -7.78 -0.29 -10.85
CA SER A 84 -6.67 0.10 -11.73
C SER A 84 -5.34 0.17 -11.01
N MET A 85 -5.33 0.51 -9.72
CA MET A 85 -4.10 0.53 -8.92
C MET A 85 -3.67 -0.90 -8.56
N ALA A 86 -4.61 -1.80 -8.27
CA ALA A 86 -4.32 -3.20 -8.01
C ALA A 86 -3.58 -3.89 -9.17
N GLY A 87 -3.92 -3.58 -10.42
CA GLY A 87 -3.19 -4.13 -11.58
C GLY A 87 -1.83 -3.50 -11.84
N ARG A 88 -1.46 -2.43 -11.10
CA ARG A 88 -0.14 -1.78 -11.22
C ARG A 88 0.79 -2.17 -10.08
N VAL A 89 0.22 -2.37 -8.89
CA VAL A 89 0.88 -2.91 -7.70
C VAL A 89 1.19 -4.38 -7.95
#